data_AF-A0A326RVD5-F1
#
_entry.id   AF-A0A326RVD5-F1
#
_cell.length_a   1.000
_cell.length_b   1.000
_cell.length_c   1.000
_cell.angle_alpha   90.00
_cell.angle_beta   90.00
_cell.angle_gamma   90.00
#
_symmetry.space_group_name_H-M   'P 1'
#
loop_
_entity.id
_entity.type
_entity.pdbx_description
1 polymer ?
#
loop_
_entity_poly.entity_id
_entity_poly.type
_entity_poly.pdbx_seq_one_letter_code
_entity_poly.pdbx_strand_id
1 'polypeptide(L)'
;MKKSTLLFVSTFCVLFSIYLVVVVSLQPDLKYILMDVYTEFFQKEIQNEGIAQEPVSVETDRSFDPTALVSYSGRLKKDTYEEHLSAAELKGLKLIQNDYELYLRVSEKSLVEAYSGKGYKVDSLTHSYPYFTPETKTVLEELGRAYESLAGEGNFFTVSSATRTEEQQKALKRRNRNATDGNSSHSFGVSFDISYIRFNGIRDWDVKAQKNLETVLNHFQQTGKIYVIKERRQSCYHVTVR
;
A
#
# COMPACT_ATOMS: atom_id res chain seq x y z
N MET A 1 -21.32 -29.89 -32.87
CA MET A 1 -20.23 -30.75 -32.34
C MET A 1 -20.84 -32.08 -31.88
N LYS A 2 -20.20 -33.22 -32.17
CA LYS A 2 -20.70 -34.53 -31.69
C LYS A 2 -20.62 -34.57 -30.16
N LYS A 3 -21.65 -35.11 -29.48
CA LYS A 3 -21.74 -35.15 -28.01
C LYS A 3 -20.50 -35.78 -27.35
N SER A 4 -19.86 -36.75 -28.02
CA SER A 4 -18.61 -37.37 -27.59
C SER A 4 -17.42 -36.40 -27.58
N THR A 5 -17.32 -35.50 -28.55
CA THR A 5 -16.28 -34.47 -28.62
C THR A 5 -16.45 -33.44 -27.51
N LEU A 6 -17.69 -33.06 -27.18
CA LEU A 6 -17.98 -32.13 -26.10
C LEU A 6 -17.64 -32.71 -24.72
N LEU A 7 -17.95 -34.00 -24.50
CA LEU A 7 -17.56 -34.72 -23.29
C LEU A 7 -16.03 -34.83 -23.15
N PHE A 8 -15.33 -35.18 -24.23
CA PHE A 8 -13.85 -35.25 -24.21
C PHE A 8 -13.19 -33.91 -23.89
N VAL A 9 -13.68 -32.82 -24.50
CA VAL A 9 -13.15 -31.48 -24.24
C VAL A 9 -13.43 -31.06 -22.79
N SER A 10 -14.63 -31.33 -22.27
CA SER A 10 -14.98 -31.02 -20.88
C SER A 10 -14.11 -31.79 -19.89
N THR A 11 -13.93 -33.10 -20.09
CA THR A 11 -13.07 -33.93 -19.24
C THR A 11 -11.60 -33.51 -19.31
N PHE A 12 -11.11 -33.16 -20.51
CA PHE A 12 -9.76 -32.64 -20.68
C PHE A 12 -9.56 -31.32 -19.94
N CYS A 13 -10.51 -30.37 -20.05
CA CYS A 13 -10.42 -29.09 -19.34
C CYS A 13 -10.41 -29.29 -17.81
N VAL A 14 -11.26 -30.16 -17.27
CA VAL A 14 -11.30 -30.43 -15.83
C VAL A 14 -9.99 -31.06 -15.34
N LEU A 15 -9.47 -32.06 -16.06
CA LEU A 15 -8.21 -32.71 -15.70
C LEU A 15 -7.02 -31.74 -15.83
N PHE A 16 -7.02 -30.88 -16.85
CA PHE A 16 -6.00 -29.86 -17.04
C PHE A 16 -6.05 -28.80 -15.94
N SER A 17 -7.23 -28.35 -15.52
CA SER A 17 -7.39 -27.43 -14.40
C SER A 17 -6.88 -28.02 -13.07
N ILE A 18 -7.20 -29.29 -12.80
CA ILE A 18 -6.69 -29.99 -11.61
C ILE A 18 -5.16 -30.13 -11.67
N TYR A 19 -4.61 -30.51 -12.83
CA TYR A 19 -3.17 -30.61 -13.04
C TYR A 19 -2.46 -29.25 -12.80
N LEU A 20 -3.00 -28.15 -13.32
CA LEU A 20 -2.44 -26.81 -13.10
C LEU A 20 -2.43 -26.44 -11.61
N VAL A 21 -3.51 -26.69 -10.88
CA VAL A 21 -3.58 -26.42 -9.43
C VAL A 21 -2.53 -27.23 -8.66
N VAL A 22 -2.36 -28.50 -9.02
CA VAL A 22 -1.36 -29.40 -8.41
C VAL A 22 0.07 -28.93 -8.72
N VAL A 23 0.36 -28.57 -9.97
CA VAL A 23 1.69 -28.08 -10.38
C VAL A 23 2.04 -26.76 -9.69
N VAL A 24 1.10 -25.81 -9.63
CA VAL A 24 1.29 -24.53 -8.93
C VAL A 24 1.49 -24.72 -7.42
N SER A 25 0.86 -25.73 -6.82
CA SER A 25 1.00 -26.02 -5.39
C SER A 25 2.30 -26.73 -5.03
N LEU A 26 2.89 -27.49 -5.97
CA LEU A 26 4.10 -28.31 -5.73
C LEU A 26 5.41 -27.60 -6.08
N GLN A 27 5.39 -26.51 -6.85
CA GLN A 27 6.58 -25.80 -7.32
C GLN A 27 6.49 -24.29 -7.01
N PRO A 28 6.95 -23.82 -5.84
CA PRO A 28 6.87 -22.40 -5.47
C PRO A 28 7.63 -21.48 -6.43
N ASP A 29 8.70 -21.99 -7.06
CA ASP A 29 9.50 -21.27 -8.05
C ASP A 29 8.68 -20.93 -9.32
N LEU A 30 7.65 -21.74 -9.63
CA LEU A 30 6.78 -21.52 -10.78
C LEU A 30 5.83 -20.33 -10.57
N LYS A 31 5.48 -20.00 -9.32
CA LYS A 31 4.71 -18.78 -9.00
C LYS A 31 5.46 -17.53 -9.44
N TYR A 32 6.78 -17.49 -9.22
CA TYR A 32 7.63 -16.36 -9.61
C TYR A 32 7.75 -16.27 -11.13
N ILE A 33 7.94 -17.40 -11.81
CA ILE A 33 7.99 -17.44 -13.28
C ILE A 33 6.65 -16.99 -13.90
N LEU A 34 5.51 -17.46 -13.37
CA LEU A 34 4.20 -16.96 -13.84
C LEU A 34 4.02 -15.47 -13.55
N MET A 35 4.44 -14.99 -12.36
CA MET A 35 4.36 -13.56 -12.03
C MET A 35 5.15 -12.74 -13.03
N ASP A 36 6.40 -13.12 -13.33
CA ASP A 36 7.24 -12.42 -14.30
C ASP A 36 6.62 -12.42 -15.70
N VAL A 37 6.07 -13.56 -16.15
CA VAL A 37 5.39 -13.67 -17.45
C VAL A 37 4.12 -12.81 -17.49
N TYR A 38 3.32 -12.79 -16.42
CA TYR A 38 2.15 -11.93 -16.33
C TYR A 38 2.54 -10.45 -16.32
N THR A 39 3.56 -10.07 -15.55
CA THR A 39 4.07 -8.70 -15.49
C THR A 39 4.59 -8.26 -16.86
N GLU A 40 5.34 -9.09 -17.57
CA GLU A 40 5.82 -8.79 -18.92
C GLU A 40 4.66 -8.65 -19.92
N PHE A 41 3.61 -9.49 -19.78
CA PHE A 41 2.41 -9.41 -20.62
C PHE A 41 1.63 -8.12 -20.37
N PHE A 42 1.40 -7.73 -19.11
CA PHE A 42 0.74 -6.48 -18.74
C PHE A 42 1.54 -5.26 -19.16
N GLN A 43 2.87 -5.29 -19.00
CA GLN A 43 3.77 -4.22 -19.45
C GLN A 43 3.68 -4.03 -20.97
N LYS A 44 3.56 -5.14 -21.72
CA LYS A 44 3.44 -5.15 -23.19
C LYS A 44 2.05 -4.69 -23.67
N GLU A 45 1.00 -4.98 -22.92
CA GLU A 45 -0.36 -4.50 -23.20
C GLU A 45 -0.46 -2.97 -23.00
N ILE A 46 0.17 -2.44 -21.96
CA ILE A 46 0.31 -0.98 -21.73
C ILE A 46 1.10 -0.28 -22.85
N GLN A 47 2.08 -0.94 -23.47
CA GLN A 47 2.85 -0.39 -24.58
C GLN A 47 2.13 -0.48 -25.94
N ASN A 48 1.23 -1.46 -26.12
CA ASN A 48 0.50 -1.66 -27.37
C ASN A 48 -0.82 -0.88 -27.44
N GLU A 49 -1.42 -0.52 -26.30
CA GLU A 49 -2.51 0.45 -26.26
C GLU A 49 -1.92 1.88 -26.28
N GLY A 50 -1.67 2.38 -27.49
CA GLY A 50 -1.29 3.77 -27.72
C GLY A 50 -2.35 4.73 -27.18
N ILE A 51 -2.17 5.20 -25.95
CA ILE A 51 -2.92 6.32 -25.40
C ILE A 51 -2.33 7.60 -26.00
N ALA A 52 -2.92 8.06 -27.11
CA ALA A 52 -2.87 9.46 -27.47
C ALA A 52 -3.74 10.23 -26.47
N GLN A 53 -3.14 10.65 -25.36
CA GLN A 53 -3.64 11.74 -24.55
C GLN A 53 -2.77 12.95 -24.84
N GLU A 54 -3.40 14.00 -25.39
CA GLU A 54 -2.83 15.34 -25.37
C GLU A 54 -2.46 15.68 -23.91
N PRO A 55 -1.32 16.36 -23.66
CA PRO A 55 -0.89 16.65 -22.32
C PRO A 55 -1.85 17.65 -21.68
N VAL A 56 -2.81 17.14 -20.89
CA VAL A 56 -3.51 17.95 -19.90
C VAL A 56 -2.50 18.24 -18.81
N SER A 57 -1.87 19.41 -18.91
CA SER A 57 -1.04 19.99 -17.85
C SER A 57 -1.91 20.25 -16.62
N VAL A 58 -2.03 19.25 -15.75
CA VAL A 58 -2.48 19.47 -14.39
C VAL A 58 -1.32 20.14 -13.66
N GLU A 59 -1.44 21.44 -13.45
CA GLU A 59 -0.53 22.20 -12.59
C GLU A 59 -0.64 21.68 -11.15
N THR A 60 0.19 20.70 -10.79
CA THR A 60 0.48 20.35 -9.39
C THR A 60 1.95 20.63 -9.09
N ASP A 61 2.39 21.84 -9.43
CA ASP A 61 3.61 22.44 -8.87
C ASP A 61 3.27 23.63 -7.96
N ARG A 62 2.26 23.46 -7.11
CA ARG A 62 2.18 24.30 -5.92
C ARG A 62 3.07 23.64 -4.87
N SER A 63 4.27 24.19 -4.69
CA SER A 63 5.10 23.89 -3.54
C SER A 63 4.24 23.98 -2.28
N PHE A 64 4.19 22.91 -1.49
CA PHE A 64 3.49 22.92 -0.21
C PHE A 64 4.09 24.05 0.65
N ASP A 65 3.27 25.03 1.04
CA ASP A 65 3.70 26.15 1.88
C ASP A 65 3.94 25.65 3.32
N PRO A 66 5.21 25.55 3.77
CA PRO A 66 5.51 25.03 5.10
C PRO A 66 5.01 25.96 6.22
N THR A 67 4.70 27.22 5.92
CA THR A 67 4.11 28.17 6.87
C THR A 67 2.68 27.81 7.26
N ALA A 68 1.99 26.97 6.49
CA ALA A 68 0.65 26.47 6.79
C ALA A 68 0.63 25.31 7.79
N LEU A 69 1.80 24.76 8.16
CA LEU A 69 1.89 23.68 9.14
C LEU A 69 1.51 24.17 10.53
N VAL A 70 0.68 23.40 11.23
CA VAL A 70 0.35 23.70 12.61
C VAL A 70 1.58 23.41 13.47
N SER A 71 1.98 24.38 14.29
CA SER A 71 3.15 24.25 15.15
C SER A 71 3.04 23.01 16.05
N TYR A 72 4.05 22.15 16.00
CA TYR A 72 4.14 20.94 16.81
C TYR A 72 5.21 21.07 17.89
N SER A 73 4.79 21.06 19.16
CA SER A 73 5.68 21.15 20.33
C SER A 73 5.55 19.98 21.30
N GLY A 74 4.74 18.97 20.96
CA GLY A 74 4.28 17.95 21.90
C GLY A 74 4.42 16.52 21.41
N ARG A 75 3.50 15.66 21.83
CA ARG A 75 3.33 14.30 21.33
C ARG A 75 2.13 14.27 20.38
N LEU A 76 2.17 13.40 19.36
CA LEU A 76 1.00 13.18 18.50
C LEU A 76 -0.19 12.75 19.36
N LYS A 77 -1.40 13.19 18.98
CA LYS A 77 -2.61 12.61 19.57
C LYS A 77 -2.56 11.11 19.32
N LYS A 78 -2.80 10.32 20.36
CA LYS A 78 -2.85 8.87 20.24
C LYS A 78 -4.26 8.48 19.85
N ASP A 79 -4.50 8.32 18.56
CA ASP A 79 -5.75 7.73 18.07
C ASP A 79 -5.83 6.25 18.50
N THR A 80 -7.03 5.71 18.66
CA THR A 80 -7.22 4.29 19.01
C THR A 80 -7.24 3.43 17.76
N TYR A 81 -6.92 2.14 17.91
CA TYR A 81 -6.98 1.24 16.76
C TYR A 81 -8.40 1.10 16.20
N GLU A 82 -9.41 1.23 17.06
CA GLU A 82 -10.82 1.24 16.67
C GLU A 82 -11.14 2.44 15.76
N GLU A 83 -10.60 3.64 16.03
CA GLU A 83 -10.75 4.81 15.14
C GLU A 83 -10.16 4.53 13.75
N HIS A 84 -8.98 3.89 13.69
CA HIS A 84 -8.35 3.48 12.44
C HIS A 84 -9.18 2.43 11.69
N LEU A 85 -9.67 1.39 12.38
CA LEU A 85 -10.46 0.34 11.76
C LEU A 85 -11.80 0.88 11.24
N SER A 86 -12.49 1.71 12.02
CA SER A 86 -13.74 2.34 11.58
C SER A 86 -13.56 3.26 10.37
N ALA A 87 -12.47 4.04 10.31
CA ALA A 87 -12.15 4.82 9.11
C ALA A 87 -11.88 3.90 7.90
N ALA A 88 -11.11 2.83 8.11
CA ALA A 88 -10.79 1.88 7.06
C ALA A 88 -12.04 1.19 6.48
N GLU A 89 -12.97 0.78 7.35
CA GLU A 89 -14.25 0.17 6.95
C GLU A 89 -15.18 1.16 6.22
N LEU A 90 -15.13 2.44 6.58
CA LEU A 90 -15.98 3.48 5.99
C LEU A 90 -15.46 4.01 4.66
N LYS A 91 -14.15 4.25 4.56
CA LYS A 91 -13.50 4.93 3.43
C LYS A 91 -12.78 4.00 2.48
N GLY A 92 -12.34 2.86 2.97
CA GLY A 92 -11.59 1.91 2.18
C GLY A 92 -12.46 1.02 1.31
N LEU A 93 -11.79 0.10 0.64
CA LEU A 93 -12.44 -0.94 -0.14
C LEU A 93 -13.07 -1.98 0.79
N LYS A 94 -13.86 -2.90 0.24
CA LYS A 94 -14.20 -4.11 0.99
C LYS A 94 -12.93 -4.87 1.37
N LEU A 95 -12.99 -5.54 2.51
CA LEU A 95 -11.89 -6.31 3.09
C LEU A 95 -11.26 -7.25 2.06
N ILE A 96 -10.00 -6.99 1.70
CA ILE A 96 -9.27 -7.71 0.65
C ILE A 96 -8.85 -9.07 1.20
N GLN A 97 -9.46 -10.14 0.71
CA GLN A 97 -9.30 -11.46 1.31
C GLN A 97 -7.93 -12.08 1.00
N ASN A 98 -7.49 -12.01 -0.25
CA ASN A 98 -6.33 -12.74 -0.76
C ASN A 98 -5.68 -12.03 -1.95
N ASP A 99 -4.57 -12.59 -2.43
CA ASP A 99 -3.79 -12.03 -3.54
C ASP A 99 -4.63 -11.87 -4.81
N TYR A 100 -5.52 -12.82 -5.12
CA TYR A 100 -6.39 -12.74 -6.30
C TYR A 100 -7.32 -11.52 -6.24
N GLU A 101 -8.00 -11.31 -5.11
CA GLU A 101 -8.85 -10.13 -4.93
C GLU A 101 -8.02 -8.84 -5.02
N LEU A 102 -6.83 -8.83 -4.43
CA LEU A 102 -5.93 -7.68 -4.50
C LEU A 102 -5.60 -7.30 -5.96
N TYR A 103 -5.17 -8.27 -6.77
CA TYR A 103 -4.84 -8.01 -8.18
C TYR A 103 -6.07 -7.68 -9.02
N LEU A 104 -7.25 -8.22 -8.68
CA LEU A 104 -8.51 -7.79 -9.28
C LEU A 104 -8.76 -6.30 -9.02
N ARG A 105 -8.59 -5.83 -7.77
CA ARG A 105 -8.73 -4.40 -7.44
C ARG A 105 -7.75 -3.51 -8.19
N VAL A 106 -6.52 -3.99 -8.41
CA VAL A 106 -5.51 -3.30 -9.23
C VAL A 106 -5.98 -3.20 -10.68
N SER A 107 -6.47 -4.29 -11.26
CA SER A 107 -7.01 -4.28 -12.64
C SER A 107 -8.22 -3.34 -12.80
N GLU A 108 -9.06 -3.22 -11.77
CA GLU A 108 -10.19 -2.32 -11.69
C GLU A 108 -9.79 -0.86 -11.40
N LYS A 109 -8.49 -0.58 -11.18
CA LYS A 109 -7.93 0.72 -10.77
C LYS A 109 -8.49 1.25 -9.44
N SER A 110 -9.12 0.39 -8.65
CA SER A 110 -9.55 0.70 -7.28
C SER A 110 -8.39 0.63 -6.28
N LEU A 111 -7.34 -0.12 -6.63
CA LEU A 111 -6.01 0.00 -6.06
C LEU A 111 -5.04 0.49 -7.13
N VAL A 112 -4.13 1.38 -6.73
CA VAL A 112 -3.06 1.93 -7.56
C VAL A 112 -1.73 1.83 -6.85
N GLU A 113 -0.67 1.65 -7.63
CA GLU A 113 0.67 1.49 -7.10
C GLU A 113 1.32 2.82 -6.73
N ALA A 114 2.13 2.81 -5.67
CA ALA A 114 3.08 3.87 -5.35
C ALA A 114 4.43 3.29 -4.95
N TYR A 115 5.50 3.74 -5.62
CA TYR A 115 6.88 3.34 -5.31
C TYR A 115 7.66 4.46 -4.63
N SER A 116 7.57 5.68 -5.14
CA SER A 116 8.24 6.86 -4.61
C SER A 116 7.62 8.12 -5.16
N GLY A 117 7.82 9.24 -4.45
CA GLY A 117 7.47 10.57 -4.91
C GLY A 117 8.24 11.62 -4.12
N LYS A 118 7.91 12.90 -4.31
CA LYS A 118 8.50 14.00 -3.52
C LYS A 118 8.33 13.72 -2.03
N GLY A 119 9.43 13.64 -1.30
CA GLY A 119 9.47 13.42 0.14
C GLY A 119 9.04 12.05 0.68
N TYR A 120 8.79 11.04 -0.16
CA TYR A 120 8.56 9.66 0.33
C TYR A 120 9.11 8.59 -0.61
N LYS A 121 9.46 7.43 -0.02
CA LYS A 121 9.79 6.21 -0.75
C LYS A 121 9.15 5.00 -0.09
N VAL A 122 8.58 4.10 -0.88
CA VAL A 122 8.10 2.80 -0.41
C VAL A 122 9.27 1.82 -0.41
N ASP A 123 9.46 1.14 0.72
CA ASP A 123 10.51 0.12 0.86
C ASP A 123 10.19 -1.12 0.01
N SER A 124 11.16 -2.03 -0.13
CA SER A 124 10.89 -3.36 -0.66
C SER A 124 10.02 -4.15 0.31
N LEU A 125 8.70 -4.20 0.05
CA LEU A 125 7.73 -4.80 0.95
C LEU A 125 7.69 -6.33 0.80
N THR A 126 7.93 -7.06 1.90
CA THR A 126 7.89 -8.55 1.91
C THR A 126 6.61 -9.12 2.53
N HIS A 127 5.83 -8.29 3.23
CA HIS A 127 4.67 -8.70 4.03
C HIS A 127 3.44 -7.81 3.78
N SER A 128 3.45 -7.06 2.68
CA SER A 128 2.39 -6.20 2.18
C SER A 128 2.71 -5.85 0.72
N TYR A 129 1.76 -5.22 0.04
CA TYR A 129 1.91 -4.78 -1.35
C TYR A 129 1.89 -3.25 -1.44
N PRO A 130 2.63 -2.64 -2.39
CA PRO A 130 2.77 -1.19 -2.54
C PRO A 130 1.55 -0.53 -3.20
N TYR A 131 0.35 -1.05 -2.89
CA TYR A 131 -0.91 -0.58 -3.44
C TYR A 131 -1.70 0.23 -2.42
N PHE A 132 -2.47 1.18 -2.92
CA PHE A 132 -3.29 2.11 -2.14
C PHE A 132 -4.56 2.41 -2.91
N THR A 133 -5.63 2.86 -2.24
CA THR A 133 -6.71 3.53 -2.98
C THR A 133 -6.18 4.83 -3.62
N PRO A 134 -6.77 5.31 -4.73
CA PRO A 134 -6.34 6.57 -5.37
C PRO A 134 -6.32 7.78 -4.41
N GLU A 135 -7.30 7.87 -3.52
CA GLU A 135 -7.38 8.89 -2.48
C GLU A 135 -6.22 8.76 -1.48
N THR A 136 -5.94 7.54 -1.02
CA THR A 136 -4.84 7.29 -0.08
C THR A 136 -3.48 7.63 -0.70
N LYS A 137 -3.27 7.30 -1.97
CA LYS A 137 -2.08 7.69 -2.71
C LYS A 137 -1.93 9.21 -2.75
N THR A 138 -3.02 9.93 -3.01
CA THR A 138 -3.03 11.40 -3.01
C THR A 138 -2.59 11.96 -1.64
N VAL A 139 -3.14 11.43 -0.55
CA VAL A 139 -2.76 11.85 0.82
C VAL A 139 -1.30 11.52 1.13
N LEU A 140 -0.80 10.36 0.70
CA LEU A 140 0.61 9.99 0.84
C LEU A 140 1.54 10.97 0.10
N GLU A 141 1.18 11.35 -1.13
CA GLU A 141 1.94 12.32 -1.91
C GLU A 141 1.90 13.73 -1.28
N GLU A 142 0.77 14.14 -0.71
CA GLU A 142 0.66 15.39 0.05
C GLU A 142 1.54 15.38 1.31
N LEU A 143 1.53 14.29 2.08
CA LEU A 143 2.43 14.08 3.22
C LEU A 143 3.90 14.16 2.80
N GLY A 144 4.26 13.51 1.68
CA GLY A 144 5.60 13.54 1.11
C GLY A 144 6.03 14.96 0.76
N ARG A 145 5.23 15.70 -0.02
CA ARG A 145 5.52 17.10 -0.37
C ARG A 145 5.67 17.99 0.86
N ALA A 146 4.81 17.80 1.87
CA ALA A 146 4.90 18.55 3.13
C ALA A 146 6.18 18.22 3.92
N TYR A 147 6.57 16.94 3.95
CA TYR A 147 7.81 16.51 4.58
C TYR A 147 9.04 17.07 3.89
N GLU A 148 9.13 16.97 2.57
CA GLU A 148 10.27 17.51 1.79
C GLU A 148 10.39 19.03 1.96
N SER A 149 9.25 19.75 1.93
CA SER A 149 9.22 21.20 2.16
C SER A 149 9.82 21.59 3.52
N LEU A 150 9.61 20.78 4.56
CA LEU A 150 10.15 21.02 5.90
C LEU A 150 11.58 20.46 6.11
N ALA A 151 11.89 19.32 5.50
CA ALA A 151 13.15 18.60 5.68
C ALA A 151 14.27 19.08 4.74
N GLY A 152 13.90 19.75 3.65
CA GLY A 152 14.78 20.16 2.56
C GLY A 152 14.63 19.26 1.34
N GLU A 153 14.82 19.82 0.15
CA GLU A 153 14.70 19.14 -1.14
C GLU A 153 15.45 17.80 -1.16
N GLY A 154 14.81 16.76 -1.71
CA GLY A 154 15.38 15.42 -1.82
C GLY A 154 15.33 14.58 -0.54
N ASN A 155 14.95 15.16 0.61
CA ASN A 155 14.76 14.37 1.83
C ASN A 155 13.42 13.64 1.80
N PHE A 156 13.42 12.35 2.15
CA PHE A 156 12.23 11.51 2.17
C PHE A 156 12.13 10.60 3.40
N PHE A 157 10.89 10.32 3.82
CA PHE A 157 10.59 9.24 4.77
C PHE A 157 10.34 7.91 4.05
N THR A 158 10.45 6.81 4.78
CA THR A 158 10.21 5.46 4.22
C THR A 158 8.87 4.90 4.64
N VAL A 159 8.02 4.54 3.67
CA VAL A 159 6.83 3.70 3.90
C VAL A 159 7.28 2.25 3.98
N SER A 160 7.09 1.65 5.16
CA SER A 160 7.54 0.32 5.54
C SER A 160 6.47 -0.76 5.42
N SER A 161 5.20 -0.38 5.27
CA SER A 161 4.10 -1.29 4.93
C SER A 161 2.93 -0.52 4.32
N ALA A 162 2.08 -1.21 3.56
CA ALA A 162 0.91 -0.66 2.90
C ALA A 162 -0.22 -1.70 2.87
N THR A 163 -0.88 -1.95 1.73
CA THR A 163 -2.00 -2.89 1.66
C THR A 163 -1.58 -4.31 2.01
N ARG A 164 -2.36 -4.98 2.88
CA ARG A 164 -2.22 -6.40 3.19
C ARG A 164 -3.49 -7.14 2.81
N THR A 165 -3.39 -8.43 2.56
CA THR A 165 -4.56 -9.30 2.44
C THR A 165 -4.89 -9.93 3.80
N GLU A 166 -6.14 -10.35 4.00
CA GLU A 166 -6.52 -11.08 5.22
C GLU A 166 -5.76 -12.41 5.36
N GLU A 167 -5.43 -13.08 4.25
CA GLU A 167 -4.55 -14.25 4.26
C GLU A 167 -3.16 -13.93 4.79
N GLN A 168 -2.53 -12.83 4.33
CA GLN A 168 -1.25 -12.36 4.87
C GLN A 168 -1.37 -12.03 6.37
N GLN A 169 -2.44 -11.36 6.77
CA GLN A 169 -2.69 -11.02 8.17
C GLN A 169 -2.83 -12.26 9.05
N LYS A 170 -3.59 -13.27 8.60
CA LYS A 170 -3.74 -14.56 9.30
C LYS A 170 -2.42 -15.32 9.38
N ALA A 171 -1.62 -15.31 8.31
CA ALA A 171 -0.29 -15.94 8.30
C ALA A 171 0.68 -15.27 9.30
N LEU A 172 0.61 -13.94 9.46
CA LEU A 172 1.36 -13.20 10.48
C LEU A 172 0.90 -13.59 11.89
N LYS A 173 -0.41 -13.69 12.14
CA LYS A 173 -0.96 -14.13 13.44
C LYS A 173 -0.51 -15.52 13.84
N ARG A 174 -0.50 -16.47 12.91
CA ARG A 174 -0.06 -17.85 13.19
C ARG A 174 1.38 -17.92 13.69
N ARG A 175 2.25 -17.01 13.23
CA ARG A 175 3.66 -16.92 13.67
C ARG A 175 3.86 -16.04 14.89
N ASN A 176 2.90 -15.16 15.20
CA ASN A 176 2.99 -14.22 16.32
C ASN A 176 1.75 -14.32 17.22
N ARG A 177 1.85 -15.10 18.30
CA ARG A 177 0.79 -15.24 19.33
C ARG A 177 0.34 -13.92 19.96
N ASN A 178 1.08 -12.82 19.76
CA ASN A 178 0.74 -11.49 20.28
C ASN A 178 0.05 -10.57 19.24
N ALA A 179 -0.27 -11.07 18.04
CA ALA A 179 -0.96 -10.28 17.04
C ALA A 179 -2.44 -10.08 17.41
N THR A 180 -2.91 -8.83 17.35
CA THR A 180 -4.27 -8.44 17.74
C THR A 180 -5.34 -9.23 16.98
N ASP A 181 -6.32 -9.76 17.70
CA ASP A 181 -7.50 -10.40 17.11
C ASP A 181 -8.34 -9.37 16.33
N GLY A 182 -8.92 -9.75 15.19
CA GLY A 182 -9.67 -8.83 14.32
C GLY A 182 -9.06 -8.54 12.94
N ASN A 183 -9.82 -7.82 12.11
CA ASN A 183 -9.42 -7.38 10.77
C ASN A 183 -8.29 -6.33 10.87
N SER A 184 -7.43 -6.27 9.86
CA SER A 184 -6.43 -5.21 9.76
C SER A 184 -6.95 -4.01 8.98
N SER A 185 -6.71 -2.79 9.46
CA SER A 185 -6.97 -1.55 8.69
C SER A 185 -6.18 -1.49 7.36
N HIS A 186 -5.07 -2.22 7.26
CA HIS A 186 -4.31 -2.39 6.01
C HIS A 186 -5.08 -3.18 4.94
N SER A 187 -6.04 -4.02 5.34
CA SER A 187 -6.82 -4.88 4.45
C SER A 187 -7.90 -4.14 3.66
N PHE A 188 -7.96 -2.81 3.78
CA PHE A 188 -8.93 -1.94 3.12
C PHE A 188 -8.28 -0.98 2.10
N GLY A 189 -6.94 -1.02 1.95
CA GLY A 189 -6.22 -0.19 0.98
C GLY A 189 -5.95 1.26 1.39
N VAL A 190 -6.30 1.63 2.63
CA VAL A 190 -6.25 3.02 3.11
C VAL A 190 -5.31 3.27 4.30
N SER A 191 -4.55 2.24 4.70
CA SER A 191 -3.60 2.33 5.81
C SER A 191 -2.19 1.95 5.38
N PHE A 192 -1.21 2.60 5.99
CA PHE A 192 0.20 2.39 5.71
C PHE A 192 1.07 2.74 6.92
N ASP A 193 2.24 2.13 7.01
CA ASP A 193 3.18 2.35 8.11
C ASP A 193 4.39 3.15 7.63
N ILE A 194 4.66 4.29 8.26
CA ILE A 194 5.86 5.10 8.00
C ILE A 194 6.93 4.76 9.06
N SER A 195 8.11 4.32 8.64
CA SER A 195 9.21 4.09 9.59
C SER A 195 9.72 5.41 10.16
N TYR A 196 9.89 5.47 11.48
CA TYR A 196 10.49 6.65 12.14
C TYR A 196 11.99 6.50 12.40
N ILE A 197 12.59 5.40 11.93
CA ILE A 197 14.03 5.12 12.02
C ILE A 197 14.63 4.86 10.63
N ARG A 198 13.93 5.23 9.55
CA ARG A 198 14.42 5.05 8.19
C ARG A 198 14.09 6.24 7.30
N PHE A 199 15.08 7.11 7.14
CA PHE A 199 15.00 8.31 6.33
C PHE A 199 16.07 8.26 5.25
N ASN A 200 15.77 8.78 4.07
CA ASN A 200 16.72 8.82 2.95
C ASN A 200 17.32 7.44 2.59
N GLY A 201 16.58 6.36 2.85
CA GLY A 201 17.03 4.97 2.64
C GLY A 201 17.98 4.42 3.71
N ILE A 202 18.35 5.22 4.71
CA ILE A 202 19.27 4.85 5.79
C ILE A 202 18.45 4.47 7.02
N ARG A 203 18.69 3.28 7.58
CA ARG A 203 18.05 2.82 8.82
C ARG A 203 18.89 3.23 10.03
N ASP A 204 18.60 4.40 10.58
CA ASP A 204 19.22 4.91 11.80
C ASP A 204 18.28 5.90 12.52
N TRP A 205 18.60 6.23 13.76
CA TRP A 205 17.91 7.27 14.51
C TRP A 205 18.29 8.66 14.01
N ASP A 206 17.32 9.37 13.44
CA ASP A 206 17.45 10.78 13.08
C ASP A 206 16.36 11.59 13.78
N VAL A 207 16.75 12.28 14.85
CA VAL A 207 15.83 13.08 15.68
C VAL A 207 15.23 14.26 14.90
N LYS A 208 16.00 14.86 13.99
CA LYS A 208 15.54 16.01 13.20
C LYS A 208 14.54 15.56 12.15
N ALA A 209 14.87 14.52 11.39
CA ALA A 209 13.96 13.93 10.41
C ALA A 209 12.68 13.40 11.06
N GLN A 210 12.79 12.72 12.21
CA GLN A 210 11.64 12.27 12.96
C GLN A 210 10.75 13.44 13.41
N LYS A 211 11.34 14.54 13.93
CA LYS A 211 10.57 15.72 14.35
C LYS A 211 9.85 16.38 13.18
N ASN A 212 10.49 16.45 12.01
CA ASN A 212 9.87 16.97 10.79
C ASN A 212 8.68 16.10 10.36
N LEU A 213 8.84 14.77 10.38
CA LEU A 213 7.76 13.84 10.09
C LEU A 213 6.60 13.97 11.10
N GLU A 214 6.89 14.03 12.40
CA GLU A 214 5.86 14.22 13.43
C GLU A 214 5.12 15.56 13.28
N THR A 215 5.79 16.62 12.81
CA THR A 215 5.17 17.92 12.55
C THR A 215 4.15 17.81 11.40
N VAL A 216 4.52 17.14 10.32
CA VAL A 216 3.65 16.90 9.17
C VAL A 216 2.48 16.00 9.54
N LEU A 217 2.73 14.88 10.23
CA LEU A 217 1.68 13.98 10.72
C LEU A 217 0.70 14.70 11.65
N ASN A 218 1.20 15.53 12.57
CA ASN A 218 0.36 16.34 13.44
C ASN A 218 -0.57 17.27 12.66
N HIS A 219 -0.05 17.96 11.63
CA HIS A 219 -0.86 18.84 10.81
C HIS A 219 -2.01 18.08 10.14
N PHE A 220 -1.71 16.98 9.44
CA PHE A 220 -2.74 16.19 8.75
C PHE A 220 -3.74 15.54 9.71
N GLN A 221 -3.28 15.15 10.90
CA GLN A 221 -4.15 14.64 11.96
C GLN A 221 -5.12 15.72 12.47
N GLN A 222 -4.62 16.94 12.70
CA GLN A 222 -5.46 18.06 13.19
C GLN A 222 -6.42 18.59 12.12
N THR A 223 -6.04 18.56 10.84
CA THR A 223 -6.95 18.90 9.74
C THR A 223 -7.93 17.77 9.41
N GLY A 224 -7.91 16.67 10.16
CA GLY A 224 -8.85 15.56 10.01
C GLY A 224 -8.64 14.69 8.77
N LYS A 225 -7.47 14.75 8.13
CA LYS A 225 -7.15 13.95 6.93
C LYS A 225 -6.70 12.52 7.27
N ILE A 226 -6.06 12.34 8.43
CA ILE A 226 -5.52 11.04 8.85
C ILE A 226 -5.75 10.77 10.33
N TYR A 227 -5.66 9.50 10.69
CA TYR A 227 -5.38 9.02 12.05
C TYR A 227 -3.95 8.51 12.15
N VAL A 228 -3.35 8.61 13.34
CA VAL A 228 -1.95 8.20 13.57
C VAL A 228 -1.76 7.49 14.91
N ILE A 229 -1.08 6.34 14.90
CA ILE A 229 -0.58 5.64 16.10
C ILE A 229 0.93 5.48 16.00
N LYS A 230 1.67 5.87 17.06
CA LYS A 230 3.11 5.58 17.17
C LYS A 230 3.34 4.17 17.72
N GLU A 231 3.71 3.24 16.85
CA GLU A 231 3.98 1.84 17.20
C GLU A 231 5.45 1.60 17.54
N ARG A 232 5.78 1.69 18.83
CA ARG A 232 7.17 1.58 19.29
C ARG A 232 7.84 0.23 19.00
N ARG A 233 7.05 -0.86 18.98
CA ARG A 233 7.57 -2.22 18.75
C ARG A 233 8.02 -2.43 17.30
N GLN A 234 7.30 -1.85 16.34
CA GLN A 234 7.62 -1.93 14.90
C GLN A 234 8.49 -0.76 14.42
N SER A 235 8.70 0.24 15.27
CA SER A 235 9.42 1.46 14.94
C SER A 235 8.81 2.25 13.77
N CYS A 236 7.48 2.33 13.75
CA CYS A 236 6.71 3.05 12.74
C CYS A 236 5.59 3.92 13.34
N TYR A 237 5.06 4.80 12.51
CA TYR A 237 3.74 5.40 12.66
C TYR A 237 2.77 4.63 11.77
N HIS A 238 1.75 4.05 12.38
CA HIS A 238 0.61 3.48 11.67
C HIS A 238 -0.34 4.62 11.29
N VAL A 239 -0.61 4.79 10.01
CA VAL A 239 -1.41 5.88 9.44
C VAL A 239 -2.62 5.31 8.70
N THR A 240 -3.79 5.89 8.91
CA THR A 240 -5.02 5.56 8.15
C THR A 240 -5.67 6.85 7.66
N VAL A 241 -6.08 6.88 6.39
CA VAL A 241 -6.77 8.03 5.78
C VAL A 241 -8.23 8.09 6.21
N ARG A 242 -8.75 9.32 6.39
CA ARG A 242 -10.08 9.62 6.94
C ARG A 242 -11.05 10.22 5.95
#